data_AF-A0A349BU64-F1
#
_entry.id   AF-A0A349BU64-F1
#
_cell.length_a   1.000
_cell.length_b   1.000
_cell.length_c   1.000
_cell.angle_alpha   90.00
_cell.angle_beta   90.00
_cell.angle_gamma   90.00
#
_symmetry.space_group_name_H-M   'P 1'
#
loop_
_entity.id
_entity.type
_entity.pdbx_description
1 polymer ?
#
loop_
_entity_poly.entity_id
_entity_poly.type
_entity_poly.pdbx_seq_one_letter_code
_entity_poly.pdbx_strand_id
1 'polypeptide(L)'
;AHNGLLPRLWSSEHAGNYMNFTEPLNFTIKSSYRSNPQLQQRIQEFREDVEDDAVTGEQYHQFLKTFSPYINIEKPSFLSNLKFFFEYQIGYMYWRYLMWNFT
;
A
#
# COMPACT_ATOMS: atom_id res chain seq x y z
N ALA A 1 7.01 -8.22 -29.32
CA ALA A 1 6.77 -9.07 -28.14
C ALA A 1 7.62 -8.55 -26.98
N HIS A 2 7.02 -7.81 -26.05
CA HIS A 2 7.71 -7.32 -24.86
C HIS A 2 7.42 -8.28 -23.70
N ASN A 3 8.28 -9.30 -23.56
CA ASN A 3 8.17 -10.31 -22.50
C ASN A 3 9.20 -10.00 -21.40
N GLY A 4 8.94 -8.96 -20.63
CA GLY A 4 9.47 -8.86 -19.27
C GLY A 4 8.59 -9.70 -18.34
N LEU A 5 9.15 -10.27 -17.28
CA LEU A 5 8.46 -11.23 -16.41
C LEU A 5 7.19 -10.71 -15.73
N LEU A 6 6.90 -9.41 -15.72
CA LEU A 6 5.70 -8.84 -15.08
C LEU A 6 5.17 -7.59 -15.82
N PRO A 7 4.58 -7.69 -17.04
CA PRO A 7 4.13 -6.53 -17.82
C PRO A 7 2.91 -5.82 -17.22
N ARG A 8 2.16 -6.49 -16.34
CA ARG A 8 0.88 -5.99 -15.77
C ARG A 8 1.01 -5.27 -14.42
N LEU A 9 2.22 -5.23 -13.84
CA LEU A 9 2.48 -4.56 -12.55
C LEU A 9 2.95 -3.09 -12.68
N TRP A 10 3.23 -2.63 -13.90
CA TRP A 10 3.87 -1.33 -14.16
C TRP A 10 3.11 -0.44 -15.13
N SER A 11 1.88 -0.81 -15.52
CA SER A 11 1.03 0.08 -16.32
C SER A 11 0.56 1.24 -15.43
N SER A 12 1.13 2.43 -15.66
CA SER A 12 0.73 3.70 -15.03
C SER A 12 -0.69 4.14 -15.38
N GLU A 13 -1.37 3.43 -16.27
CA GLU A 13 -2.72 3.74 -16.74
C GLU A 13 -3.82 3.29 -15.75
N HIS A 14 -3.50 2.37 -14.84
CA HIS A 14 -4.45 1.80 -13.86
C HIS A 14 -3.85 1.55 -12.46
N ALA A 15 -2.83 2.31 -12.05
CA ALA A 15 -2.15 2.16 -10.76
C ALA A 15 -3.06 2.30 -9.53
N GLY A 16 -4.23 2.94 -9.69
CA GLY A 16 -5.22 3.13 -8.62
C GLY A 16 -5.76 1.85 -8.00
N ASN A 17 -5.79 0.74 -8.74
CA ASN A 17 -6.24 -0.55 -8.20
C ASN A 17 -5.19 -1.22 -7.29
N TYR A 18 -3.90 -0.86 -7.37
CA TYR A 18 -2.86 -1.53 -6.57
C TYR A 18 -2.98 -1.23 -5.07
N MET A 19 -3.46 -0.05 -4.69
CA MET A 19 -3.75 0.24 -3.27
C MET A 19 -4.98 -0.49 -2.73
N ASN A 20 -5.89 -1.01 -3.57
CA ASN A 20 -6.97 -1.88 -3.09
C ASN A 20 -6.46 -3.28 -2.70
N PHE A 21 -5.29 -3.71 -3.20
CA PHE A 21 -4.73 -5.03 -2.94
C PHE A 21 -3.53 -5.01 -1.98
N THR A 22 -3.03 -3.83 -1.61
CA THR A 22 -1.94 -3.65 -0.63
C THR A 22 -2.44 -2.81 0.53
N GLU A 23 -2.12 -3.19 1.77
CA GLU A 23 -2.46 -2.39 2.95
C GLU A 23 -1.98 -0.93 2.77
N PRO A 24 -2.83 0.07 3.09
CA PRO A 24 -2.46 1.47 2.96
C PRO A 24 -1.22 1.78 3.79
N LEU A 25 -0.32 2.63 3.25
CA LEU A 25 0.89 3.00 3.97
C LEU A 25 0.53 3.75 5.24
N ASN A 26 1.02 3.24 6.38
CA ASN A 26 0.90 3.92 7.66
C ASN A 26 1.69 5.22 7.66
N PHE A 27 1.16 6.24 8.34
CA PHE A 27 1.83 7.52 8.51
C PHE A 27 1.55 8.12 9.89
N THR A 28 2.49 8.92 10.37
CA THR A 28 2.41 9.61 11.66
C THR A 28 2.62 11.11 11.50
N ILE A 29 1.97 11.93 12.34
CA ILE A 29 2.16 13.39 12.30
C ILE A 29 3.55 13.72 12.84
N LYS A 30 4.33 14.51 12.09
CA LYS A 30 5.63 15.01 12.54
C LYS A 30 5.46 15.81 13.83
N SER A 31 6.39 15.64 14.77
CA SER A 31 6.33 16.24 16.10
C SER A 31 6.04 17.75 16.06
N SER A 32 6.65 18.47 15.11
CA SER A 32 6.48 19.92 14.91
C SER A 32 5.06 20.36 14.56
N TYR A 33 4.23 19.48 14.00
CA TYR A 33 2.88 19.81 13.55
C TYR A 33 1.78 19.14 14.37
N ARG A 34 2.14 18.36 15.41
CA ARG A 34 1.16 17.68 16.27
C ARG A 34 0.21 18.65 16.97
N SER A 35 0.66 19.84 17.31
CA SER A 35 -0.18 20.84 17.99
C SER A 35 -1.06 21.65 17.04
N ASN A 36 -1.07 21.36 15.73
CA ASN A 36 -1.92 22.07 14.78
C ASN A 36 -3.31 21.43 14.72
N PRO A 37 -4.36 22.08 15.24
CA PRO A 37 -5.72 21.51 15.30
C PRO A 37 -6.33 21.31 13.91
N GLN A 38 -6.03 22.17 12.94
CA GLN A 38 -6.55 22.03 11.57
C GLN A 38 -5.97 20.80 10.88
N LEU A 39 -4.67 20.55 11.08
CA LEU A 39 -4.03 19.36 10.54
C LEU A 39 -4.58 18.08 11.18
N GLN A 40 -4.78 18.09 12.50
CA GLN A 40 -5.37 16.95 13.19
C GLN A 40 -6.78 16.65 12.67
N GLN A 41 -7.63 17.67 12.55
CA GLN A 41 -8.97 17.53 12.02
C GLN A 41 -8.96 16.95 10.61
N ARG A 42 -8.14 17.51 9.70
CA ARG A 42 -8.08 17.05 8.32
C ARG A 42 -7.59 15.60 8.18
N ILE A 43 -6.69 15.17 9.06
CA ILE A 43 -6.20 13.79 9.13
C ILE A 43 -7.27 12.86 9.71
N GLN A 44 -8.04 13.32 10.69
CA GLN A 44 -9.15 12.56 11.26
C GLN A 44 -10.23 12.32 10.19
N GLU A 45 -10.70 13.38 9.52
CA GLU A 45 -11.67 13.27 8.42
C GLU A 45 -11.19 12.31 7.33
N PHE A 46 -9.90 12.40 6.96
CA PHE A 46 -9.33 11.47 5.98
C PHE A 46 -9.36 10.00 6.44
N ARG A 47 -9.14 9.74 7.73
CA ARG A 47 -9.19 8.37 8.27
C ARG A 47 -10.61 7.82 8.25
N GLU A 48 -11.58 8.65 8.61
CA GLU A 48 -13.00 8.30 8.54
C GLU A 48 -13.40 7.98 7.08
N ASP A 49 -13.01 8.82 6.12
CA ASP A 49 -13.29 8.57 4.69
C ASP A 49 -12.65 7.26 4.18
N VAL A 50 -11.48 6.89 4.72
CA VAL A 50 -10.80 5.63 4.38
C VAL A 50 -11.49 4.42 5.03
N GLU A 51 -11.98 4.56 6.26
CA GLU A 51 -12.74 3.52 6.96
C GLU A 51 -14.11 3.26 6.30
N ASP A 52 -14.70 4.28 5.70
CA ASP A 52 -15.97 4.21 4.96
C ASP A 52 -15.81 3.73 3.50
N ASP A 53 -14.62 3.27 3.11
CA ASP A 53 -14.27 2.89 1.72
C ASP A 53 -14.54 4.01 0.68
N ALA A 54 -14.63 5.28 1.12
CA ALA A 54 -14.93 6.43 0.27
C ALA A 54 -13.70 7.00 -0.45
N VAL A 55 -12.50 6.48 -0.13
CA VAL A 55 -11.21 6.93 -0.68
C VAL A 55 -10.61 5.87 -1.59
N THR A 56 -10.45 6.22 -2.87
CA THR A 56 -9.71 5.40 -3.83
C THR A 56 -8.21 5.45 -3.58
N GLY A 57 -7.46 4.46 -4.10
CA GLY A 57 -6.00 4.44 -4.05
C GLY A 57 -5.32 5.71 -4.57
N GLU A 58 -5.81 6.27 -5.68
CA GLU A 58 -5.27 7.52 -6.24
C GLU A 58 -5.50 8.72 -5.29
N GLN A 59 -6.67 8.80 -4.66
CA GLN A 59 -6.97 9.85 -3.68
C GLN A 59 -6.09 9.70 -2.43
N TYR A 60 -5.86 8.46 -1.98
CA TYR A 60 -4.95 8.18 -0.87
C TYR A 60 -3.51 8.59 -1.20
N HIS A 61 -3.04 8.22 -2.40
CA HIS A 61 -1.71 8.61 -2.87
C HIS A 61 -1.56 10.14 -2.94
N GLN A 62 -2.56 10.83 -3.48
CA GLN A 62 -2.55 12.28 -3.59
C GLN A 62 -2.59 12.97 -2.22
N PHE A 63 -3.31 12.40 -1.25
CA PHE A 63 -3.28 12.87 0.14
C PHE A 63 -1.87 12.76 0.72
N LEU A 64 -1.24 11.58 0.64
CA LEU A 64 0.13 11.39 1.15
C LEU A 64 1.13 12.36 0.51
N LYS A 65 1.02 12.59 -0.80
CA LYS A 65 1.91 13.52 -1.51
C LYS A 65 1.75 14.95 -0.99
N THR A 66 0.50 15.42 -0.88
CA THR A 66 0.15 16.75 -0.38
C THR A 66 0.61 16.96 1.06
N PHE A 67 0.42 15.96 1.92
CA PHE A 67 0.70 16.06 3.36
C PHE A 67 2.11 15.59 3.75
N SER A 68 2.92 15.08 2.82
CA SER A 68 4.31 14.65 3.05
C SER A 68 5.22 15.64 3.80
N PRO A 69 5.04 16.98 3.69
CA PRO A 69 5.82 17.92 4.51
C PRO A 69 5.45 17.85 6.00
N TYR A 70 4.23 17.43 6.35
CA TYR A 70 3.66 17.45 7.69
C TYR A 70 3.59 16.07 8.37
N ILE A 71 3.66 14.99 7.57
CA ILE A 71 3.57 13.61 8.04
C ILE A 71 4.85 12.82 7.73
N ASN A 72 5.19 11.88 8.59
CA ASN A 72 6.19 10.86 8.33
C ASN A 72 5.47 9.65 7.73
N ILE A 73 5.78 9.33 6.48
CA ILE A 73 5.25 8.14 5.80
C ILE A 73 6.16 6.97 6.19
N GLU A 74 5.59 5.95 6.80
CA GLU A 74 6.33 4.75 7.15
C GLU A 74 6.55 3.90 5.91
N LYS A 75 7.74 3.29 5.80
CA LYS A 75 7.99 2.29 4.76
C LYS A 75 7.02 1.12 4.99
N PRO A 76 6.51 0.49 3.92
CA PRO A 76 5.70 -0.72 4.07
C PRO A 76 6.45 -1.72 4.95
N SER A 77 5.75 -2.33 5.91
CA SER A 77 6.36 -3.23 6.88
C SER A 77 7.18 -4.29 6.15
N PHE A 78 8.38 -4.58 6.66
CA PHE A 78 9.23 -5.65 6.12
C PHE A 78 8.46 -6.97 6.03
N LEU A 79 7.54 -7.23 6.98
CA LEU A 79 6.66 -8.40 6.97
C LEU A 79 5.61 -8.36 5.85
N SER A 80 5.05 -7.20 5.49
CA SER A 80 4.10 -7.09 4.36
C SER A 80 4.80 -7.33 3.02
N ASN A 81 6.03 -6.82 2.86
CA ASN A 81 6.87 -7.11 1.69
C ASN A 81 7.27 -8.60 1.63
N LEU A 82 7.55 -9.20 2.78
CA LEU A 82 7.91 -10.60 2.90
C LEU A 82 6.70 -11.53 2.65
N LYS A 83 5.51 -11.17 3.13
CA LYS A 83 4.24 -11.85 2.81
C LYS A 83 3.98 -11.81 1.31
N PHE A 84 4.07 -10.64 0.68
CA PHE A 84 3.94 -10.51 -0.77
C PHE A 84 4.95 -11.39 -1.52
N PHE A 85 6.22 -11.39 -1.07
CA PHE A 85 7.27 -12.24 -1.65
C PHE A 85 6.95 -13.73 -1.48
N PHE A 86 6.59 -14.20 -0.27
CA PHE A 86 6.28 -15.60 -0.04
C PHE A 86 5.00 -16.06 -0.73
N GLU A 87 3.96 -15.23 -0.75
CA GLU A 87 2.67 -15.54 -1.37
C GLU A 87 2.80 -15.65 -2.90
N TYR A 88 3.51 -14.72 -3.54
CA TYR A 88 3.65 -14.70 -5.00
C TYR A 88 4.82 -15.53 -5.55
N GLN A 89 5.98 -15.52 -4.90
CA GLN A 89 7.17 -16.20 -5.43
C GLN A 89 7.29 -17.64 -4.92
N ILE A 90 7.01 -17.87 -3.64
CA ILE A 90 7.27 -19.16 -2.98
C ILE A 90 6.02 -20.03 -2.94
N GLY A 91 4.83 -19.46 -2.70
CA GLY A 91 3.57 -20.20 -2.66
C GLY A 91 3.31 -20.96 -3.97
N TYR A 92 3.42 -20.28 -5.11
CA TYR A 92 3.16 -20.91 -6.42
C TYR A 92 4.17 -22.01 -6.78
N MET A 93 5.45 -21.83 -6.45
CA MET A 93 6.48 -22.82 -6.76
C MET A 93 6.51 -23.96 -5.73
N TYR A 94 6.59 -23.65 -4.44
CA TYR A 94 6.76 -24.66 -3.40
C TYR A 94 5.49 -25.40 -3.04
N TRP A 95 4.29 -24.80 -3.11
CA TRP A 95 3.05 -25.58 -2.94
C TRP A 95 2.91 -26.66 -4.02
N ARG A 96 3.31 -26.34 -5.25
CA ARG A 96 3.32 -27.28 -6.37
C ARG A 96 4.31 -28.44 -6.16
N TYR A 97 5.52 -28.18 -5.65
CA TYR A 97 6.49 -29.23 -5.34
C TYR A 97 6.19 -29.98 -4.03
N LEU A 98 5.56 -29.33 -3.05
CA LEU A 98 5.11 -29.95 -1.81
C LEU A 98 3.98 -30.95 -2.11
N MET A 99 2.96 -30.57 -2.87
CA MET A 99 1.87 -31.46 -3.29
C MET A 99 2.34 -32.58 -4.22
N TRP A 100 3.40 -32.37 -5.01
CA TRP A 100 4.01 -33.39 -5.86
C TRP A 100 4.78 -34.47 -5.06
N ASN A 101 5.31 -34.14 -3.88
CA ASN A 101 6.02 -35.10 -3.02
C ASN A 101 5.09 -35.94 -2.12
N PHE A 102 3.79 -35.64 -2.13
CA PHE A 102 2.74 -36.40 -1.43
C PHE A 102 1.58 -36.80 -2.36
N THR A 103 1.81 -36.84 -3.67
CA THR A 103 0.94 -37.57 -4.63
C THR A 103 1.36 -39.03 -4.70
#